data_AF-A0A9X2KI77-F1
#
_entry.id   AF-A0A9X2KI77-F1
#
_cell.length_a   1.000
_cell.length_b   1.000
_cell.length_c   1.000
_cell.angle_alpha   90.00
_cell.angle_beta   90.00
_cell.angle_gamma   90.00
#
_symmetry.space_group_name_H-M   'P 1'
#
loop_
_entity.id
_entity.type
_entity.pdbx_description
1 polymer ?
#
loop_
_entity_poly.entity_id
_entity_poly.type
_entity_poly.pdbx_seq_one_letter_code
_entity_poly.pdbx_strand_id
1 'polypeptide(L)'
;MSAAETAMGGAVLLPLLAAALLALLPAARRRAVGCGAAVATAGLVLLTVREVSAGRTVEVALGGHRAPLGIALYADGLSALFLAMTAVVGLVVCGYAALVPASTGMRAVAVRDRARATAAAVGRGNPAAGPASRRVRRVRIAPRVPSVRIPEWRGGSGVPGESGEPGGRVRWTASNPGFWPLWLACWAGLNAVFVSGDLFNTYVGLELVGLSAVGLVALGGRGAWEAALRYLFIAVAGSILFLIAAGLIVAATGTLDLRLAAEVVAADQRTHGTALLALVLLTLGLCLKLALMPLHAWLVPAHAGSPSAVSPLMSALVIKASLFVLLRCWIWLVGSGFGDTIGPAAQVAGTDQAAATWLGWVLGALGTLALLAGGLLALRQTRLKPLIAYSTVAQVGYWFLLFPILVDPASATLEDRAVTTLAEASVVPAAIGGAVALALGHGLAKAALFLAAGFLKDRYGTDEIEALHGAGRRHPALVMAIGLATVGLVGLPLSLGFAGKWQLATAAVASGHYWMLAVLVAATLLTAAYLLKVLAALLMDADDSISDLVAAPRGADGGAGGGAGGAADGTAGEGANSGADDGTDGADVATADDAVPAAAQLAPLALGVLTVLTGLAGVWTADLLEVGAPW
;
A
#
# COMPACT_ATOMS: atom_id res chain seq x y z
N MET A 1 9.99 3.95 -34.40
CA MET A 1 9.81 4.25 -32.98
C MET A 1 11.14 4.66 -32.40
N SER A 2 11.20 5.73 -31.61
CA SER A 2 12.41 6.10 -30.88
C SER A 2 12.75 5.07 -29.77
N ALA A 3 13.96 5.16 -29.23
CA ALA A 3 14.36 4.32 -28.08
C ALA A 3 13.47 4.61 -26.85
N ALA A 4 13.06 5.86 -26.66
CA ALA A 4 12.16 6.32 -25.59
C ALA A 4 10.77 5.69 -25.68
N GLU A 5 10.20 5.72 -26.89
CA GLU A 5 8.90 5.12 -27.21
C GLU A 5 8.90 3.61 -26.95
N THR A 6 9.96 2.93 -27.39
CA THR A 6 10.12 1.49 -27.18
C THR A 6 10.30 1.17 -25.70
N ALA A 7 11.06 1.99 -24.98
CA ALA A 7 11.27 1.84 -23.54
C ALA A 7 9.96 2.03 -22.75
N MET A 8 9.14 3.02 -23.12
CA MET A 8 7.85 3.27 -22.47
C MET A 8 6.89 2.09 -22.63
N GLY A 9 6.71 1.58 -23.84
CA GLY A 9 5.90 0.38 -24.07
C GLY A 9 6.47 -0.86 -23.37
N GLY A 10 7.79 -1.02 -23.42
CA GLY A 10 8.49 -2.10 -22.72
C GLY A 10 8.33 -2.05 -21.20
N ALA A 11 8.31 -0.86 -20.60
CA ALA A 11 8.12 -0.68 -19.16
C ALA A 11 6.75 -1.19 -18.67
N VAL A 12 5.74 -1.23 -19.55
CA VAL A 12 4.43 -1.82 -19.25
C VAL A 12 4.43 -3.33 -19.54
N LEU A 13 4.92 -3.72 -20.72
CA LEU A 13 4.81 -5.10 -21.20
C LEU A 13 5.75 -6.08 -20.47
N LEU A 14 6.99 -5.66 -20.16
CA LEU A 14 7.99 -6.53 -19.54
C LEU A 14 7.52 -7.09 -18.19
N PRO A 15 7.08 -6.26 -17.20
CA PRO A 15 6.61 -6.80 -15.93
C PRO A 15 5.33 -7.63 -16.08
N LEU A 16 4.45 -7.30 -17.05
CA LEU A 16 3.23 -8.09 -17.32
C LEU A 16 3.55 -9.49 -17.84
N LEU A 17 4.43 -9.59 -18.84
CA LEU A 17 4.87 -10.87 -19.40
C LEU A 17 5.67 -11.69 -18.37
N ALA A 18 6.52 -11.02 -17.59
CA ALA A 18 7.24 -11.65 -16.49
C ALA A 18 6.28 -12.20 -15.43
N ALA A 19 5.21 -11.48 -15.08
CA ALA A 19 4.18 -11.96 -14.15
C ALA A 19 3.52 -13.25 -14.64
N ALA A 20 3.10 -13.28 -15.91
CA ALA A 20 2.49 -14.47 -16.52
C ALA A 20 3.47 -15.66 -16.56
N LEU A 21 4.72 -15.42 -16.95
CA LEU A 21 5.76 -16.45 -16.98
C LEU A 21 6.04 -17.01 -15.57
N LEU A 22 6.17 -16.13 -14.57
CA LEU A 22 6.42 -16.52 -13.18
C LEU A 22 5.28 -17.35 -12.57
N ALA A 23 4.04 -17.12 -13.00
CA ALA A 23 2.91 -17.93 -12.58
C ALA A 23 3.06 -19.41 -13.01
N LEU A 24 3.71 -19.66 -14.15
CA LEU A 24 3.98 -20.99 -14.71
C LEU A 24 5.28 -21.62 -14.17
N LEU A 25 6.24 -20.80 -13.73
CA LEU A 25 7.53 -21.29 -13.26
C LEU A 25 7.47 -21.97 -11.86
N PRO A 26 8.37 -22.92 -11.58
CA PRO A 26 8.53 -23.49 -10.24
C PRO A 26 8.88 -22.44 -9.19
N ALA A 27 8.33 -22.59 -7.97
CA ALA A 27 8.49 -21.63 -6.88
C ALA A 27 9.95 -21.23 -6.58
N ALA A 28 10.89 -22.18 -6.71
CA ALA A 28 12.31 -21.96 -6.46
C ALA A 28 12.95 -20.89 -7.38
N ARG A 29 12.44 -20.73 -8.61
CA ARG A 29 12.99 -19.78 -9.59
C ARG A 29 12.32 -18.41 -9.56
N ARG A 30 11.13 -18.31 -8.96
CA ARG A 30 10.30 -17.09 -9.02
C ARG A 30 10.97 -15.87 -8.41
N ARG A 31 11.72 -16.06 -7.33
CA ARG A 31 12.47 -14.98 -6.68
C ARG A 31 13.54 -14.38 -7.59
N ALA A 32 14.44 -15.21 -8.14
CA ALA A 32 15.54 -14.72 -8.97
C ALA A 32 15.03 -14.06 -10.26
N VAL A 33 14.08 -14.71 -10.95
CA VAL A 33 13.49 -14.17 -12.18
C VAL A 33 12.67 -12.91 -11.89
N GLY A 34 11.95 -12.87 -10.77
CA GLY A 34 11.18 -11.70 -10.33
C GLY A 34 12.06 -10.48 -10.04
N CYS A 35 13.17 -10.65 -9.33
CA CYS A 35 14.15 -9.58 -9.13
C CYS A 35 14.75 -9.09 -10.44
N GLY A 36 15.13 -10.01 -11.34
CA GLY A 36 15.67 -9.65 -12.65
C GLY A 36 14.69 -8.83 -13.49
N ALA A 37 13.42 -9.24 -13.52
CA ALA A 37 12.37 -8.51 -14.22
C ALA A 37 12.12 -7.12 -13.62
N ALA A 38 12.17 -6.98 -12.28
CA ALA A 38 12.05 -5.69 -11.61
C ALA A 38 13.20 -4.73 -12.00
N VAL A 39 14.45 -5.20 -12.02
CA VAL A 39 15.61 -4.41 -12.45
C VAL A 39 15.49 -3.99 -13.91
N ALA A 40 15.11 -4.91 -14.80
CA ALA A 40 14.90 -4.60 -16.22
C ALA A 40 13.77 -3.58 -16.42
N THR A 41 12.66 -3.72 -15.69
CA THR A 41 11.53 -2.77 -15.72
C THR A 41 11.98 -1.37 -15.29
N ALA A 42 12.73 -1.27 -14.18
CA ALA A 42 13.26 0.00 -13.70
C ALA A 42 14.24 0.65 -14.69
N GLY A 43 15.06 -0.16 -15.39
CA GLY A 43 15.92 0.32 -16.46
C GLY A 43 15.14 0.94 -17.63
N LEU A 44 14.05 0.32 -18.05
CA LEU A 44 13.17 0.87 -19.10
C LEU A 44 12.48 2.16 -18.65
N VAL A 45 11.98 2.19 -17.41
CA VAL A 45 11.42 3.41 -16.81
C VAL A 45 12.45 4.55 -16.81
N LEU A 46 13.70 4.28 -16.43
CA LEU A 46 14.75 5.30 -16.39
C LEU A 46 14.99 5.93 -17.77
N LEU A 47 14.92 5.14 -18.84
CA LEU A 47 15.06 5.66 -20.21
C LEU A 47 13.92 6.61 -20.58
N THR A 48 12.67 6.28 -20.23
CA THR A 48 11.52 7.17 -20.44
C THR A 48 11.64 8.43 -19.59
N VAL A 49 11.95 8.31 -18.30
CA VAL A 49 12.11 9.45 -17.38
C VAL A 49 13.21 10.39 -17.86
N ARG A 50 14.35 9.86 -18.33
CA ARG A 50 15.46 10.67 -18.85
C ARG A 50 15.05 11.56 -20.01
N GLU A 51 14.20 11.07 -20.90
CA GLU A 51 13.71 11.82 -22.06
C GLU A 51 12.76 12.93 -21.66
N VAL A 52 11.84 12.65 -20.71
CA VAL A 52 10.96 13.66 -20.13
C VAL A 52 11.76 14.73 -19.37
N SER A 53 12.77 14.33 -18.59
CA SER A 53 13.66 15.27 -17.91
C SER A 53 14.52 16.12 -18.86
N ALA A 54 14.59 15.77 -20.14
CA ALA A 54 15.21 16.60 -21.18
C ALA A 54 14.22 17.58 -21.84
N GLY A 55 13.02 17.75 -21.27
CA GLY A 55 11.98 18.66 -21.75
C GLY A 55 11.11 18.12 -22.87
N ARG A 56 11.15 16.82 -23.17
CA ARG A 56 10.37 16.19 -24.26
C ARG A 56 9.29 15.27 -23.71
N THR A 57 8.05 15.46 -24.15
CA THR A 57 6.98 14.49 -23.91
C THR A 57 7.18 13.27 -24.81
N VAL A 58 6.87 12.07 -24.32
CA VAL A 58 6.98 10.82 -25.09
C VAL A 58 5.58 10.32 -25.40
N GLU A 59 5.27 10.11 -26.68
CA GLU A 59 3.97 9.61 -27.12
C GLU A 59 4.12 8.43 -28.07
N VAL A 60 3.31 7.39 -27.87
CA VAL A 60 3.30 6.18 -28.71
C VAL A 60 1.87 5.79 -29.05
N ALA A 61 1.55 5.79 -30.34
CA ALA A 61 0.34 5.17 -30.85
C ALA A 61 0.50 3.64 -30.93
N LEU A 62 -0.16 2.90 -30.05
CA LEU A 62 -0.12 1.43 -30.09
C LEU A 62 -0.78 0.90 -31.36
N GLY A 63 -0.11 -0.04 -32.01
CA GLY A 63 -0.59 -0.64 -33.27
C GLY A 63 -0.57 0.31 -34.48
N GLY A 64 0.03 1.50 -34.36
CA GLY A 64 0.14 2.46 -35.45
C GLY A 64 -1.14 3.28 -35.72
N HIS A 65 -2.20 3.07 -34.94
CA HIS A 65 -3.43 3.85 -35.02
C HIS A 65 -3.40 5.00 -34.01
N ARG A 66 -3.57 6.23 -34.49
CA ARG A 66 -3.63 7.41 -33.61
C ARG A 66 -5.02 7.58 -33.00
N ALA A 67 -5.11 8.37 -31.93
CA ALA A 67 -6.39 8.84 -31.42
C ALA A 67 -7.21 9.52 -32.55
N PRO A 68 -8.54 9.36 -32.59
CA PRO A 68 -9.39 8.73 -31.57
C PRO A 68 -9.58 7.20 -31.71
N LEU A 69 -9.05 6.58 -32.77
CA LEU A 69 -9.32 5.16 -33.07
C LEU A 69 -8.33 4.17 -32.43
N GLY A 70 -7.15 4.64 -32.04
CA GLY A 70 -6.12 3.82 -31.39
C GLY A 70 -5.78 4.25 -29.97
N ILE A 71 -5.00 3.42 -29.28
CA ILE A 71 -4.56 3.67 -27.89
C ILE A 71 -3.24 4.45 -27.93
N ALA A 72 -3.24 5.64 -27.35
CA ALA A 72 -2.03 6.44 -27.17
C ALA A 72 -1.45 6.21 -25.77
N LEU A 73 -0.18 5.82 -25.71
CA LEU A 73 0.61 5.96 -24.50
C LEU A 73 1.27 7.33 -24.49
N TYR A 74 1.17 8.06 -23.38
CA TYR A 74 1.65 9.42 -23.23
C TYR A 74 2.34 9.61 -21.88
N ALA A 75 3.60 10.06 -21.91
CA ALA A 75 4.39 10.41 -20.73
C ALA A 75 4.85 11.87 -20.76
N ASP A 76 4.47 12.59 -19.72
CA ASP A 76 4.88 13.96 -19.38
C ASP A 76 5.58 13.98 -18.01
N GLY A 77 5.81 15.19 -17.48
CA GLY A 77 6.41 15.41 -16.16
C GLY A 77 5.74 14.63 -15.02
N LEU A 78 4.42 14.71 -14.96
CA LEU A 78 3.63 14.00 -13.95
C LEU A 78 3.83 12.48 -14.08
N SER A 79 3.74 11.94 -15.29
CA SER A 79 3.98 10.52 -15.58
C SER A 79 5.38 10.10 -15.15
N ALA A 80 6.41 10.89 -15.49
CA ALA A 80 7.80 10.58 -15.17
C ALA A 80 8.06 10.50 -13.66
N LEU A 81 7.48 11.41 -12.87
CA LEU A 81 7.61 11.40 -11.40
C LEU A 81 7.02 10.13 -10.77
N PHE A 82 5.81 9.75 -11.16
CA PHE A 82 5.16 8.55 -10.61
C PHE A 82 5.79 7.25 -11.10
N LEU A 83 6.27 7.20 -12.36
CA LEU A 83 7.07 6.08 -12.87
C LEU A 83 8.39 5.93 -12.10
N ALA A 84 9.13 7.03 -11.89
CA ALA A 84 10.38 7.04 -11.14
C ALA A 84 10.19 6.55 -9.70
N MET A 85 9.17 7.07 -9.00
CA MET A 85 8.84 6.63 -7.64
C MET A 85 8.51 5.13 -7.61
N THR A 86 7.72 4.64 -8.57
CA THR A 86 7.37 3.22 -8.69
C THR A 86 8.61 2.35 -8.89
N ALA A 87 9.53 2.78 -9.74
CA ALA A 87 10.78 2.07 -9.96
C ALA A 87 11.66 2.02 -8.71
N VAL A 88 11.85 3.16 -8.03
CA VAL A 88 12.69 3.25 -6.83
C VAL A 88 12.11 2.41 -5.69
N VAL A 89 10.84 2.62 -5.33
CA VAL A 89 10.20 1.88 -4.23
C VAL A 89 10.08 0.40 -4.59
N GLY A 90 9.72 0.09 -5.84
CA GLY A 90 9.58 -1.28 -6.33
C GLY A 90 10.87 -2.09 -6.24
N LEU A 91 12.01 -1.49 -6.61
CA LEU A 91 13.32 -2.12 -6.49
C LEU A 91 13.73 -2.36 -5.04
N VAL A 92 13.55 -1.36 -4.17
CA VAL A 92 13.90 -1.49 -2.75
C VAL A 92 13.06 -2.59 -2.08
N VAL A 93 11.76 -2.63 -2.36
CA VAL A 93 10.88 -3.68 -1.80
C VAL A 93 11.20 -5.06 -2.40
N CYS A 94 11.52 -5.17 -3.69
CA CYS A 94 12.00 -6.43 -4.27
C CYS A 94 13.27 -6.92 -3.57
N GLY A 95 14.23 -6.03 -3.30
CA GLY A 95 15.44 -6.34 -2.55
C GLY A 95 15.13 -6.83 -1.14
N TYR A 96 14.24 -6.14 -0.42
CA TYR A 96 13.78 -6.56 0.92
C TYR A 96 13.08 -7.93 0.88
N ALA A 97 12.13 -8.13 -0.03
CA ALA A 97 11.37 -9.38 -0.18
C ALA A 97 12.27 -10.56 -0.57
N ALA A 98 13.33 -10.31 -1.34
CA ALA A 98 14.35 -11.30 -1.64
C ALA A 98 15.17 -11.65 -0.39
N LEU A 99 15.63 -10.66 0.38
CA LEU A 99 16.41 -10.88 1.59
C LEU A 99 15.60 -11.53 2.72
N VAL A 100 14.30 -11.24 2.80
CA VAL A 100 13.39 -11.70 3.86
C VAL A 100 12.21 -12.46 3.24
N PRO A 101 12.36 -13.73 2.82
CA PRO A 101 11.28 -14.47 2.18
C PRO A 101 10.00 -14.55 3.02
N ALA A 102 10.11 -14.58 4.35
CA ALA A 102 8.98 -14.56 5.27
C ALA A 102 8.04 -13.35 5.09
N SER A 103 8.58 -12.23 4.60
CA SER A 103 7.82 -10.99 4.35
C SER A 103 6.83 -11.07 3.18
N THR A 104 6.88 -12.14 2.38
CA THR A 104 6.07 -12.32 1.15
C THR A 104 4.70 -12.97 1.41
N GLY A 105 4.44 -13.43 2.64
CA GLY A 105 3.17 -14.00 3.06
C GLY A 105 3.25 -15.45 3.53
N MET A 106 2.10 -16.04 3.81
CA MET A 106 1.96 -17.39 4.35
C MET A 106 1.41 -18.37 3.31
N ARG A 107 1.84 -19.63 3.38
CA ARG A 107 1.37 -20.71 2.50
C ARG A 107 0.99 -21.95 3.32
N ALA A 108 -0.14 -22.55 2.98
CA ALA A 108 -0.54 -23.85 3.51
C ALA A 108 0.21 -24.98 2.78
N VAL A 109 0.80 -25.90 3.54
CA VAL A 109 1.53 -27.08 3.05
C VAL A 109 0.94 -28.31 3.74
N ALA A 110 0.52 -29.30 2.96
CA ALA A 110 0.03 -30.57 3.52
C ALA A 110 1.18 -31.32 4.21
N VAL A 111 0.98 -31.71 5.47
CA VAL A 111 1.91 -32.56 6.20
C VAL A 111 1.75 -33.97 5.66
N ARG A 112 2.73 -34.44 4.88
CA ARG A 112 2.81 -35.86 4.55
C ARG A 112 3.29 -36.61 5.80
N ASP A 113 2.39 -37.33 6.46
CA ASP A 113 2.73 -38.27 7.54
C ASP A 113 3.72 -39.32 6.98
N ARG A 114 5.04 -39.09 7.13
CA ARG A 114 6.08 -40.07 6.73
C ARG A 114 5.88 -41.40 7.45
N ALA A 115 5.30 -41.39 8.64
CA ALA A 115 5.03 -42.59 9.45
C ALA A 115 4.13 -43.63 8.74
N ARG A 116 3.19 -43.20 7.88
CA ARG A 116 2.33 -44.14 7.13
C ARG A 116 3.04 -44.76 5.93
N ALA A 117 4.02 -44.07 5.35
CA ALA A 117 4.81 -44.59 4.24
C ALA A 117 5.80 -45.67 4.70
N THR A 118 6.39 -45.52 5.89
CA THR A 118 7.19 -46.58 6.52
C THR A 118 6.32 -47.72 7.04
N ALA A 119 5.15 -47.46 7.64
CA ALA A 119 4.25 -48.54 8.06
C ALA A 119 3.70 -49.37 6.88
N ALA A 120 3.42 -48.75 5.73
CA ALA A 120 3.03 -49.47 4.52
C ALA A 120 4.18 -50.24 3.85
N ALA A 121 5.43 -49.83 4.10
CA ALA A 121 6.62 -50.56 3.65
C ALA A 121 6.98 -51.73 4.58
N VAL A 122 6.73 -51.60 5.89
CA VAL A 122 6.98 -52.64 6.89
C VAL A 122 5.87 -53.71 6.91
N GLY A 123 4.66 -53.41 6.44
CA GLY A 123 3.53 -54.36 6.37
C GLY A 123 3.60 -55.43 5.28
N ARG A 124 4.71 -55.58 4.53
CA ARG A 124 4.91 -56.63 3.52
C ARG A 124 5.72 -57.84 4.04
N GLY A 125 5.62 -58.14 5.33
CA GLY A 125 6.14 -59.37 5.94
C GLY A 125 5.04 -60.39 6.23
N ASN A 126 5.00 -61.45 5.42
CA ASN A 126 4.44 -62.80 5.64
C ASN A 126 3.14 -62.99 6.49
N PRO A 127 2.02 -63.45 5.90
CA PRO A 127 0.80 -63.78 6.64
C PRO A 127 0.84 -65.21 7.17
N ALA A 128 1.21 -65.40 8.44
CA ALA A 128 1.01 -66.69 9.11
C ALA A 128 0.83 -66.52 10.63
N ALA A 129 -0.40 -66.20 11.06
CA ALA A 129 -0.98 -66.65 12.33
C ALA A 129 -2.45 -66.21 12.42
N GLY A 130 -3.34 -67.17 12.70
CA GLY A 130 -4.79 -67.02 12.84
C GLY A 130 -5.26 -66.39 14.15
N PRO A 131 -6.59 -66.34 14.37
CA PRO A 131 -7.26 -65.21 15.00
C PRO A 131 -7.60 -65.41 16.49
N ALA A 132 -7.73 -64.31 17.23
CA ALA A 132 -8.43 -64.30 18.51
C ALA A 132 -9.33 -63.06 18.64
N SER A 133 -10.60 -63.36 18.88
CA SER A 133 -11.75 -62.48 19.00
C SER A 133 -11.69 -61.46 20.14
N ARG A 134 -12.31 -60.28 19.94
CA ARG A 134 -13.26 -59.73 20.93
C ARG A 134 -14.21 -58.70 20.31
N ARG A 135 -15.51 -59.05 20.32
CA ARG A 135 -16.64 -58.14 20.13
C ARG A 135 -16.73 -57.19 21.32
N VAL A 136 -17.01 -55.91 21.08
CA VAL A 136 -18.03 -55.18 21.84
C VAL A 136 -18.84 -54.32 20.87
N ARG A 137 -20.14 -54.58 20.84
CA ARG A 137 -21.16 -53.85 20.08
C ARG A 137 -21.93 -53.02 21.10
N ARG A 138 -22.07 -51.71 20.91
CA ARG A 138 -23.22 -50.95 21.42
C ARG A 138 -23.69 -49.95 20.37
N VAL A 139 -24.81 -50.30 19.76
CA VAL A 139 -25.69 -49.43 18.99
C VAL A 139 -26.64 -48.77 19.99
N ARG A 140 -26.86 -47.46 19.87
CA ARG A 140 -28.06 -46.79 20.37
C ARG A 140 -28.58 -45.85 19.29
N ILE A 141 -29.81 -46.10 18.86
CA ILE A 141 -30.61 -45.33 17.89
C ILE A 141 -31.69 -44.60 18.71
N ALA A 142 -31.80 -43.26 18.65
CA ALA A 142 -32.86 -42.43 18.01
C ALA A 142 -33.16 -41.23 18.95
N PRO A 143 -33.91 -40.16 18.56
CA PRO A 143 -34.52 -39.84 17.26
C PRO A 143 -34.13 -38.46 16.67
N ARG A 144 -34.49 -38.22 15.41
CA ARG A 144 -34.43 -36.93 14.71
C ARG A 144 -35.58 -36.01 15.15
N VAL A 145 -35.27 -34.73 15.39
CA VAL A 145 -36.22 -33.60 15.27
C VAL A 145 -35.53 -32.51 14.42
N PRO A 146 -36.13 -32.02 13.33
CA PRO A 146 -35.51 -30.97 12.53
C PRO A 146 -35.84 -29.60 13.14
N SER A 147 -34.84 -28.94 13.73
CA SER A 147 -34.91 -27.52 14.01
C SER A 147 -33.80 -26.82 13.23
N VAL A 148 -34.16 -26.05 12.21
CA VAL A 148 -33.26 -25.09 11.57
C VAL A 148 -32.94 -24.03 12.62
N ARG A 149 -31.72 -24.08 13.15
CA ARG A 149 -31.14 -23.03 13.99
C ARG A 149 -30.00 -22.40 13.21
N ILE A 150 -30.16 -21.11 12.89
CA ILE A 150 -29.09 -20.25 12.40
C ILE A 150 -28.06 -20.14 13.54
N PRO A 151 -26.76 -20.44 13.34
CA PRO A 151 -25.79 -20.29 14.40
C PRO A 151 -25.51 -18.80 14.65
N GLU A 152 -25.84 -18.32 15.83
CA GLU A 152 -25.24 -17.11 16.39
C GLU A 152 -23.73 -17.33 16.50
N TRP A 153 -22.94 -16.45 15.87
CA TRP A 153 -21.49 -16.51 15.95
C TRP A 153 -21.02 -15.93 17.29
N ARG A 154 -20.80 -16.81 18.27
CA ARG A 154 -20.06 -16.46 19.49
C ARG A 154 -18.57 -16.50 19.18
N GLY A 155 -17.92 -15.34 19.30
CA GLY A 155 -16.47 -15.22 19.27
C GLY A 155 -15.83 -16.08 20.36
N GLY A 156 -15.00 -17.03 19.94
CA GLY A 156 -14.17 -17.86 20.80
C GLY A 156 -12.84 -18.07 20.10
N SER A 157 -11.76 -17.59 20.73
CA SER A 157 -10.35 -17.76 20.34
C SER A 157 -9.85 -19.19 20.60
N GLY A 158 -10.53 -20.18 20.02
CA GLY A 158 -10.15 -21.59 20.11
C GLY A 158 -9.64 -22.09 18.77
N VAL A 159 -8.38 -22.54 18.74
CA VAL A 159 -7.85 -23.38 17.66
C VAL A 159 -8.69 -24.67 17.63
N PRO A 160 -9.27 -25.08 16.49
CA PRO A 160 -10.05 -26.32 16.45
C PRO A 160 -9.11 -27.52 16.45
N GLY A 161 -9.00 -28.15 17.62
CA GLY A 161 -8.51 -29.52 17.76
C GLY A 161 -9.66 -30.51 17.58
N GLU A 162 -9.47 -31.41 16.62
CA GLU A 162 -9.94 -32.80 16.61
C GLU A 162 -11.45 -33.08 16.71
N SER A 163 -12.09 -33.16 15.53
CA SER A 163 -13.19 -34.10 15.31
C SER A 163 -13.02 -34.81 13.96
N GLY A 164 -12.37 -35.98 14.00
CA GLY A 164 -12.84 -37.20 13.31
C GLY A 164 -13.09 -37.24 11.80
N GLU A 165 -12.54 -36.35 10.97
CA GLU A 165 -12.54 -36.53 9.51
C GLU A 165 -11.13 -36.79 8.96
N PRO A 166 -10.97 -37.58 7.87
CA PRO A 166 -9.68 -37.85 7.24
C PRO A 166 -9.19 -36.64 6.42
N GLY A 167 -9.04 -35.49 7.07
CA GLY A 167 -8.41 -34.30 6.51
C GLY A 167 -6.95 -34.24 6.93
N GLY A 168 -6.01 -34.32 5.97
CA GLY A 168 -4.58 -34.27 6.27
C GLY A 168 -4.19 -33.02 7.07
N ARG A 169 -3.32 -33.18 8.08
CA ARG A 169 -2.78 -32.05 8.87
C ARG A 169 -2.13 -31.02 7.94
N VAL A 170 -2.50 -29.75 8.06
CA VAL A 170 -1.95 -28.64 7.24
C VAL A 170 -1.00 -27.82 8.10
N ARG A 171 0.25 -27.65 7.63
CA ARG A 171 1.25 -26.75 8.23
C ARG A 171 1.32 -25.46 7.43
N TRP A 172 1.37 -24.31 8.11
CA TRP A 172 1.61 -23.03 7.47
C TRP A 172 3.10 -22.72 7.46
N THR A 173 3.62 -22.34 6.29
CA THR A 173 5.02 -21.93 6.12
C THR A 173 5.09 -20.46 5.74
N ALA A 174 6.08 -19.75 6.29
CA ALA A 174 6.44 -18.42 5.85
C ALA A 174 7.05 -18.50 4.42
N SER A 175 6.90 -17.43 3.65
CA SER A 175 7.20 -17.34 2.20
C SER A 175 6.09 -17.85 1.28
N ASN A 176 5.51 -16.93 0.51
CA ASN A 176 4.49 -17.24 -0.49
C ASN A 176 4.99 -16.92 -1.92
N PRO A 177 5.14 -17.94 -2.79
CA PRO A 177 5.64 -17.76 -4.15
C PRO A 177 4.66 -16.99 -5.07
N GLY A 178 3.44 -16.70 -4.62
CA GLY A 178 2.47 -15.84 -5.30
C GLY A 178 2.84 -14.36 -5.30
N PHE A 179 3.74 -13.92 -4.39
CA PHE A 179 4.14 -12.51 -4.30
C PHE A 179 4.71 -11.98 -5.61
N TRP A 180 5.66 -12.68 -6.23
CA TRP A 180 6.37 -12.20 -7.42
C TRP A 180 5.46 -11.97 -8.65
N PRO A 181 4.62 -12.93 -9.09
CA PRO A 181 3.72 -12.69 -10.22
C PRO A 181 2.70 -11.59 -9.90
N LEU A 182 2.12 -11.56 -8.69
CA LEU A 182 1.17 -10.51 -8.31
C LEU A 182 1.81 -9.13 -8.24
N TRP A 183 3.03 -9.02 -7.72
CA TRP A 183 3.75 -7.76 -7.65
C TRP A 183 4.12 -7.24 -9.04
N LEU A 184 4.63 -8.09 -9.93
CA LEU A 184 4.96 -7.65 -11.29
C LEU A 184 3.71 -7.30 -12.11
N ALA A 185 2.59 -8.00 -11.91
CA ALA A 185 1.31 -7.61 -12.50
C ALA A 185 0.85 -6.25 -11.98
N CYS A 186 0.97 -6.01 -10.66
CA CYS A 186 0.69 -4.71 -10.06
C CYS A 186 1.58 -3.60 -10.65
N TRP A 187 2.88 -3.83 -10.78
CA TRP A 187 3.82 -2.86 -11.36
C TRP A 187 3.48 -2.56 -12.83
N ALA A 188 3.16 -3.59 -13.63
CA ALA A 188 2.69 -3.39 -14.99
C ALA A 188 1.44 -2.48 -15.05
N GLY A 189 0.46 -2.74 -14.17
CA GLY A 189 -0.73 -1.91 -14.05
C GLY A 189 -0.41 -0.47 -13.64
N LEU A 190 0.51 -0.27 -12.68
CA LEU A 190 0.95 1.06 -12.27
C LEU A 190 1.55 1.83 -13.45
N ASN A 191 2.48 1.21 -14.17
CA ASN A 191 3.09 1.83 -15.34
C ASN A 191 2.04 2.12 -16.42
N ALA A 192 1.13 1.18 -16.70
CA ALA A 192 0.04 1.38 -17.65
C ALA A 192 -0.82 2.59 -17.28
N VAL A 193 -1.21 2.73 -16.02
CA VAL A 193 -1.97 3.90 -15.54
C VAL A 193 -1.19 5.20 -15.77
N PHE A 194 0.10 5.23 -15.43
CA PHE A 194 0.89 6.46 -15.53
C PHE A 194 1.19 6.89 -16.97
N VAL A 195 1.16 5.98 -17.94
CA VAL A 195 1.42 6.31 -19.35
C VAL A 195 0.17 6.24 -20.22
N SER A 196 -1.04 6.02 -19.68
CA SER A 196 -2.24 5.97 -20.52
C SER A 196 -2.71 7.37 -20.93
N GLY A 197 -2.99 7.55 -22.23
CA GLY A 197 -3.63 8.75 -22.77
C GLY A 197 -5.17 8.66 -22.84
N ASP A 198 -5.74 7.45 -22.75
CA ASP A 198 -7.19 7.22 -22.83
C ASP A 198 -7.79 6.68 -21.53
N LEU A 199 -9.08 6.99 -21.32
CA LEU A 199 -9.80 6.65 -20.10
C LEU A 199 -10.02 5.14 -19.93
N PHE A 200 -10.23 4.38 -21.01
CA PHE A 200 -10.53 2.96 -20.91
C PHE A 200 -9.29 2.13 -20.60
N ASN A 201 -8.15 2.42 -21.24
CA ASN A 201 -6.89 1.78 -20.91
C ASN A 201 -6.43 2.15 -19.50
N THR A 202 -6.68 3.40 -19.07
CA THR A 202 -6.47 3.82 -17.67
C THR A 202 -7.31 2.98 -16.70
N TYR A 203 -8.58 2.73 -17.03
CA TYR A 203 -9.46 1.82 -16.27
C TYR A 203 -8.89 0.39 -16.20
N VAL A 204 -8.47 -0.17 -17.34
CA VAL A 204 -7.86 -1.51 -17.40
C VAL A 204 -6.59 -1.58 -16.55
N GLY A 205 -5.76 -0.55 -16.59
CA GLY A 205 -4.58 -0.42 -15.73
C GLY A 205 -4.95 -0.40 -14.24
N LEU A 206 -5.96 0.38 -13.85
CA LEU A 206 -6.45 0.43 -12.47
C LEU A 206 -7.05 -0.89 -11.99
N GLU A 207 -7.71 -1.66 -12.87
CA GLU A 207 -8.19 -3.01 -12.55
C GLU A 207 -7.04 -3.97 -12.31
N LEU A 208 -6.02 -3.93 -13.17
CA LEU A 208 -4.83 -4.76 -13.01
C LEU A 208 -4.09 -4.44 -11.70
N VAL A 209 -3.97 -3.15 -11.34
CA VAL A 209 -3.44 -2.72 -10.04
C VAL A 209 -4.30 -3.24 -8.90
N GLY A 210 -5.62 -3.00 -8.94
CA GLY A 210 -6.55 -3.33 -7.87
C GLY A 210 -6.64 -4.83 -7.58
N LEU A 211 -6.80 -5.66 -8.61
CA LEU A 211 -6.88 -7.12 -8.47
C LEU A 211 -5.56 -7.72 -7.96
N SER A 212 -4.43 -7.22 -8.48
CA SER A 212 -3.11 -7.65 -8.02
C SER A 212 -2.88 -7.25 -6.55
N ALA A 213 -3.26 -6.04 -6.18
CA ALA A 213 -3.15 -5.51 -4.82
C ALA A 213 -4.00 -6.31 -3.80
N VAL A 214 -5.25 -6.62 -4.13
CA VAL A 214 -6.12 -7.50 -3.33
C VAL A 214 -5.46 -8.87 -3.15
N GLY A 215 -4.93 -9.45 -4.24
CA GLY A 215 -4.20 -10.72 -4.21
C GLY A 215 -3.00 -10.67 -3.26
N LEU A 216 -2.21 -9.60 -3.31
CA LEU A 216 -1.05 -9.39 -2.43
C LEU A 216 -1.46 -9.30 -0.95
N VAL A 217 -2.57 -8.63 -0.62
CA VAL A 217 -3.10 -8.59 0.75
C VAL A 217 -3.54 -9.99 1.21
N ALA A 218 -4.22 -10.74 0.34
CA ALA A 218 -4.68 -12.10 0.64
C ALA A 218 -3.55 -13.10 0.93
N LEU A 219 -2.31 -12.83 0.48
CA LEU A 219 -1.12 -13.62 0.83
C LEU A 219 -0.79 -13.56 2.34
N GLY A 220 -1.38 -12.63 3.08
CA GLY A 220 -1.31 -12.58 4.55
C GLY A 220 -1.96 -13.79 5.25
N GLY A 221 -2.64 -14.67 4.51
CA GLY A 221 -3.26 -15.89 5.02
C GLY A 221 -4.66 -15.67 5.58
N ARG A 222 -5.21 -16.65 6.30
CA ARG A 222 -6.63 -16.68 6.71
C ARG A 222 -7.10 -15.42 7.44
N GLY A 223 -6.26 -14.85 8.31
CA GLY A 223 -6.59 -13.62 9.03
C GLY A 223 -6.65 -12.36 8.16
N ALA A 224 -6.09 -12.39 6.94
CA ALA A 224 -6.07 -11.26 6.02
C ALA A 224 -7.18 -11.32 4.96
N TRP A 225 -7.87 -12.46 4.80
CA TRP A 225 -8.86 -12.65 3.73
C TRP A 225 -10.08 -11.75 3.87
N GLU A 226 -10.56 -11.54 5.09
CA GLU A 226 -11.67 -10.62 5.35
C GLU A 226 -11.32 -9.18 4.95
N ALA A 227 -10.11 -8.74 5.28
CA ALA A 227 -9.60 -7.44 4.86
C ALA A 227 -9.39 -7.34 3.34
N ALA A 228 -8.88 -8.40 2.71
CA ALA A 228 -8.72 -8.47 1.26
C ALA A 228 -10.06 -8.43 0.52
N LEU A 229 -11.09 -9.14 1.01
CA LEU A 229 -12.44 -9.11 0.43
C LEU A 229 -13.11 -7.75 0.62
N ARG A 230 -12.99 -7.13 1.81
CA ARG A 230 -13.45 -5.74 2.02
C ARG A 230 -12.80 -4.78 1.03
N TYR A 231 -11.48 -4.90 0.85
CA TYR A 231 -10.76 -4.12 -0.14
C TYR A 231 -11.29 -4.39 -1.56
N LEU A 232 -11.47 -5.66 -1.95
CA LEU A 232 -11.99 -6.03 -3.27
C LEU A 232 -13.34 -5.37 -3.56
N PHE A 233 -14.31 -5.49 -2.66
CA PHE A 233 -15.64 -4.93 -2.88
C PHE A 233 -15.62 -3.41 -3.04
N ILE A 234 -14.84 -2.71 -2.22
CA ILE A 234 -14.72 -1.25 -2.30
C ILE A 234 -13.95 -0.84 -3.56
N ALA A 235 -12.90 -1.57 -3.94
CA ALA A 235 -12.15 -1.33 -5.16
C ALA A 235 -13.03 -1.51 -6.40
N VAL A 236 -13.83 -2.58 -6.48
CA VAL A 236 -14.77 -2.85 -7.57
C VAL A 236 -15.87 -1.80 -7.64
N ALA A 237 -16.44 -1.39 -6.50
CA ALA A 237 -17.43 -0.32 -6.46
C ALA A 237 -16.86 0.99 -7.06
N GLY A 238 -15.64 1.35 -6.68
CA GLY A 238 -14.95 2.51 -7.25
C GLY A 238 -14.69 2.37 -8.76
N SER A 239 -14.34 1.17 -9.22
CA SER A 239 -14.12 0.88 -10.64
C SER A 239 -15.39 0.97 -11.48
N ILE A 240 -16.51 0.49 -10.97
CA ILE A 240 -17.80 0.60 -11.68
C ILE A 240 -18.17 2.07 -11.88
N LEU A 241 -18.01 2.91 -10.85
CA LEU A 241 -18.26 4.35 -10.96
C LEU A 241 -17.34 5.01 -12.00
N PHE A 242 -16.06 4.64 -12.02
CA PHE A 242 -15.11 5.09 -13.03
C PHE A 242 -15.52 4.67 -14.45
N LEU A 243 -15.93 3.41 -14.63
CA LEU A 243 -16.32 2.89 -15.93
C LEU A 243 -17.59 3.58 -16.47
N ILE A 244 -18.56 3.84 -15.60
CA ILE A 244 -19.75 4.63 -15.94
C ILE A 244 -19.34 6.04 -16.37
N ALA A 245 -18.44 6.70 -15.63
CA ALA A 245 -17.92 8.01 -16.00
C ALA A 245 -17.22 8.01 -17.37
N ALA A 246 -16.38 7.01 -17.66
CA ALA A 246 -15.74 6.87 -18.97
C ALA A 246 -16.78 6.70 -20.09
N GLY A 247 -17.84 5.93 -19.86
CA GLY A 247 -18.95 5.79 -20.79
C GLY A 247 -19.71 7.11 -21.04
N LEU A 248 -19.91 7.91 -19.99
CA LEU A 248 -20.53 9.24 -20.11
C LEU A 248 -19.66 10.23 -20.88
N ILE A 249 -18.35 10.22 -20.67
CA ILE A 249 -17.42 11.05 -21.46
C ILE A 249 -17.52 10.67 -22.93
N VAL A 250 -17.44 9.38 -23.28
CA VAL A 250 -17.60 8.94 -24.69
C VAL A 250 -18.96 9.32 -25.26
N ALA A 251 -20.03 9.20 -24.47
CA ALA A 251 -21.36 9.59 -24.91
C ALA A 251 -21.47 11.10 -25.22
N ALA A 252 -20.69 11.93 -24.51
CA ALA A 252 -20.66 13.38 -24.72
C ALA A 252 -19.69 13.80 -25.83
N THR A 253 -18.51 13.17 -25.93
CA THR A 253 -17.39 13.65 -26.76
C THR A 253 -17.10 12.79 -27.98
N GLY A 254 -17.60 11.54 -28.01
CA GLY A 254 -17.32 10.56 -29.06
C GLY A 254 -15.92 9.94 -29.01
N THR A 255 -15.12 10.23 -27.97
CA THR A 255 -13.74 9.75 -27.86
C THR A 255 -13.39 9.28 -26.44
N LEU A 256 -12.46 8.32 -26.35
CA LEU A 256 -11.87 7.85 -25.09
C LEU A 256 -10.55 8.56 -24.75
N ASP A 257 -9.94 9.23 -25.74
CA ASP A 257 -8.73 10.02 -25.55
C ASP A 257 -9.04 11.23 -24.66
N LEU A 258 -8.29 11.39 -23.57
CA LEU A 258 -8.58 12.39 -22.57
C LEU A 258 -8.36 13.82 -23.08
N ARG A 259 -7.37 14.03 -23.96
CA ARG A 259 -7.04 15.35 -24.49
C ARG A 259 -8.09 15.81 -25.48
N LEU A 260 -8.43 14.95 -26.44
CA LEU A 260 -9.50 15.21 -27.41
C LEU A 260 -10.86 15.35 -26.71
N ALA A 261 -11.13 14.55 -25.67
CA ALA A 261 -12.35 14.71 -24.88
C ALA A 261 -12.41 16.10 -24.24
N ALA A 262 -11.32 16.58 -23.66
CA ALA A 262 -11.27 17.91 -23.05
C ALA A 262 -11.47 19.03 -24.08
N GLU A 263 -10.89 18.92 -25.28
CA GLU A 263 -11.10 19.86 -26.39
C GLU A 263 -12.57 19.92 -26.84
N VAL A 264 -13.24 18.77 -26.94
CA VAL A 264 -14.67 18.72 -27.31
C VAL A 264 -15.55 19.31 -26.20
N VAL A 265 -15.23 19.05 -24.93
CA VAL A 265 -15.97 19.64 -23.81
C VAL A 265 -15.83 21.16 -23.83
N ALA A 266 -14.62 21.67 -24.05
CA ALA A 266 -14.33 23.10 -24.16
C ALA A 266 -15.12 23.79 -25.29
N ALA A 267 -15.24 23.11 -26.42
CA ALA A 267 -15.85 23.67 -27.63
C ALA A 267 -17.38 23.62 -27.63
N ASP A 268 -18.02 22.71 -26.89
CA ASP A 268 -19.48 22.49 -26.93
C ASP A 268 -20.10 22.43 -25.54
N GLN A 269 -20.70 23.56 -25.13
CA GLN A 269 -21.43 23.74 -23.86
C GLN A 269 -22.50 22.66 -23.60
N ARG A 270 -23.07 22.03 -24.64
CA ARG A 270 -24.07 20.96 -24.48
C ARG A 270 -23.50 19.72 -23.81
N THR A 271 -22.19 19.54 -23.85
CA THR A 271 -21.50 18.39 -23.24
C THR A 271 -21.26 18.58 -21.74
N HIS A 272 -21.30 19.82 -21.23
CA HIS A 272 -20.86 20.18 -19.89
C HIS A 272 -21.59 19.42 -18.78
N GLY A 273 -22.93 19.34 -18.83
CA GLY A 273 -23.71 18.63 -17.80
C GLY A 273 -23.33 17.13 -17.72
N THR A 274 -23.12 16.48 -18.86
CA THR A 274 -22.70 15.07 -18.92
C THR A 274 -21.25 14.90 -18.45
N ALA A 275 -20.36 15.80 -18.86
CA ALA A 275 -18.96 15.80 -18.44
C ALA A 275 -18.81 16.04 -16.92
N LEU A 276 -19.62 16.92 -16.34
CA LEU A 276 -19.66 17.20 -14.90
C LEU A 276 -20.18 15.98 -14.12
N LEU A 277 -21.25 15.34 -14.59
CA LEU A 277 -21.72 14.09 -13.97
C LEU A 277 -20.64 13.00 -14.03
N ALA A 278 -19.97 12.86 -15.17
CA ALA A 278 -18.83 11.95 -15.31
C ALA A 278 -17.72 12.29 -14.32
N LEU A 279 -17.34 13.57 -14.19
CA LEU A 279 -16.32 14.03 -13.25
C LEU A 279 -16.69 13.72 -11.79
N VAL A 280 -17.96 13.89 -11.39
CA VAL A 280 -18.46 13.54 -10.05
C VAL A 280 -18.32 12.04 -9.79
N LEU A 281 -18.80 11.20 -10.72
CA LEU A 281 -18.75 9.74 -10.58
C LEU A 281 -17.32 9.20 -10.57
N LEU A 282 -16.47 9.70 -11.47
CA LEU A 282 -15.04 9.39 -11.52
C LEU A 282 -14.34 9.81 -10.24
N THR A 283 -14.61 11.02 -9.73
CA THR A 283 -14.03 11.53 -8.49
C THR A 283 -14.42 10.65 -7.30
N LEU A 284 -15.71 10.32 -7.17
CA LEU A 284 -16.19 9.44 -6.11
C LEU A 284 -15.55 8.04 -6.18
N GLY A 285 -15.49 7.46 -7.39
CA GLY A 285 -14.87 6.16 -7.62
C GLY A 285 -13.39 6.12 -7.28
N LEU A 286 -12.64 7.16 -7.65
CA LEU A 286 -11.22 7.29 -7.33
C LEU A 286 -11.00 7.62 -5.84
N CYS A 287 -11.89 8.37 -5.19
CA CYS A 287 -11.82 8.64 -3.75
C CYS A 287 -12.00 7.36 -2.92
N LEU A 288 -12.86 6.42 -3.35
CA LEU A 288 -12.97 5.08 -2.75
C LEU A 288 -11.63 4.34 -2.82
N LYS A 289 -10.96 4.38 -3.98
CA LYS A 289 -9.64 3.73 -4.19
C LYS A 289 -8.48 4.47 -3.52
N LEU A 290 -8.61 5.78 -3.28
CA LEU A 290 -7.63 6.60 -2.55
C LEU A 290 -7.74 6.48 -1.04
N ALA A 291 -8.87 5.98 -0.54
CA ALA A 291 -9.21 5.99 0.87
C ALA A 291 -9.33 7.42 1.46
N LEU A 292 -9.93 8.35 0.72
CA LEU A 292 -10.27 9.67 1.27
C LEU A 292 -11.36 9.50 2.35
N MET A 293 -11.19 10.11 3.52
CA MET A 293 -12.20 10.02 4.60
C MET A 293 -13.52 10.68 4.16
N PRO A 294 -14.70 10.04 4.38
CA PRO A 294 -15.00 8.83 5.17
C PRO A 294 -14.83 7.48 4.46
N LEU A 295 -14.41 7.43 3.20
CA LEU A 295 -14.32 6.24 2.34
C LEU A 295 -13.08 5.36 2.59
N HIS A 296 -12.45 5.48 3.76
CA HIS A 296 -11.12 4.92 4.07
C HIS A 296 -11.14 3.54 4.74
N ALA A 297 -12.33 3.03 5.09
CA ALA A 297 -12.50 1.88 6.00
C ALA A 297 -11.82 0.58 5.53
N TRP A 298 -11.53 0.43 4.24
CA TRP A 298 -10.81 -0.74 3.71
C TRP A 298 -9.29 -0.69 3.95
N LEU A 299 -8.71 0.52 3.99
CA LEU A 299 -7.27 0.74 3.93
C LEU A 299 -6.55 0.21 5.17
N VAL A 300 -7.08 0.55 6.36
CA VAL A 300 -6.43 0.22 7.64
C VAL A 300 -6.40 -1.30 7.87
N PRO A 301 -7.52 -2.04 7.74
CA PRO A 301 -7.49 -3.49 7.85
C PRO A 301 -6.61 -4.17 6.79
N ALA A 302 -6.59 -3.66 5.55
CA ALA A 302 -5.77 -4.21 4.47
C ALA A 302 -4.27 -4.13 4.81
N HIS A 303 -3.79 -2.98 5.30
CA HIS A 303 -2.40 -2.84 5.75
C HIS A 303 -2.09 -3.73 6.95
N ALA A 304 -2.96 -3.72 7.97
CA ALA A 304 -2.75 -4.49 9.20
C ALA A 304 -2.60 -6.00 8.93
N GLY A 305 -3.43 -6.54 8.02
CA GLY A 305 -3.43 -7.95 7.65
C GLY A 305 -2.38 -8.34 6.59
N SER A 306 -1.88 -7.39 5.80
CA SER A 306 -0.97 -7.69 4.69
C SER A 306 0.43 -8.15 5.16
N PRO A 307 1.12 -8.98 4.32
CA PRO A 307 2.52 -9.29 4.52
C PRO A 307 3.40 -8.03 4.60
N SER A 308 4.54 -8.15 5.27
CA SER A 308 5.45 -7.04 5.55
C SER A 308 6.00 -6.36 4.29
N ALA A 309 6.24 -7.10 3.20
CA ALA A 309 6.65 -6.53 1.92
C ALA A 309 5.51 -5.87 1.12
N VAL A 310 4.24 -6.15 1.45
CA VAL A 310 3.07 -5.69 0.67
C VAL A 310 2.61 -4.29 1.11
N SER A 311 2.54 -4.04 2.42
CA SER A 311 2.17 -2.73 2.97
C SER A 311 2.91 -1.52 2.36
N PRO A 312 4.24 -1.53 2.19
CA PRO A 312 4.94 -0.39 1.59
C PRO A 312 4.50 -0.14 0.14
N LEU A 313 4.24 -1.19 -0.65
CA LEU A 313 3.77 -1.07 -2.04
C LEU A 313 2.36 -0.49 -2.10
N MET A 314 1.47 -0.99 -1.24
CA MET A 314 0.08 -0.50 -1.14
C MET A 314 0.06 0.98 -0.79
N SER A 315 0.83 1.37 0.24
CA SER A 315 0.79 2.74 0.74
C SER A 315 1.55 3.67 -0.17
N ALA A 316 2.69 3.30 -0.75
CA ALA A 316 3.50 4.21 -1.53
C ALA A 316 3.02 4.35 -2.98
N LEU A 317 2.46 3.30 -3.57
CA LEU A 317 2.26 3.21 -5.02
C LEU A 317 0.79 3.02 -5.42
N VAL A 318 0.09 2.06 -4.83
CA VAL A 318 -1.24 1.66 -5.34
C VAL A 318 -2.29 2.76 -5.18
N ILE A 319 -2.37 3.40 -4.02
CA ILE A 319 -3.29 4.54 -3.87
C ILE A 319 -2.88 5.74 -4.75
N LYS A 320 -1.60 5.85 -5.14
CA LYS A 320 -1.10 6.95 -6.00
C LYS A 320 -1.55 6.79 -7.44
N ALA A 321 -1.80 5.57 -7.92
CA ALA A 321 -2.39 5.35 -9.23
C ALA A 321 -3.74 6.08 -9.35
N SER A 322 -4.58 5.99 -8.32
CA SER A 322 -5.88 6.68 -8.31
C SER A 322 -5.72 8.20 -8.15
N LEU A 323 -4.71 8.68 -7.41
CA LEU A 323 -4.41 10.11 -7.31
C LEU A 323 -4.00 10.66 -8.68
N PHE A 324 -3.10 9.97 -9.36
CA PHE A 324 -2.62 10.35 -10.67
C PHE A 324 -3.76 10.51 -11.67
N VAL A 325 -4.66 9.53 -11.73
CA VAL A 325 -5.82 9.59 -12.63
C VAL A 325 -6.77 10.71 -12.23
N LEU A 326 -6.98 10.93 -10.93
CA LEU A 326 -7.80 12.02 -10.44
C LEU A 326 -7.23 13.38 -10.86
N LEU A 327 -5.94 13.62 -10.59
CA LEU A 327 -5.25 14.85 -10.99
C LEU A 327 -5.32 15.05 -12.50
N ARG A 328 -4.99 14.01 -13.29
CA ARG A 328 -5.00 14.10 -14.75
C ARG A 328 -6.40 14.38 -15.29
N CYS A 329 -7.45 13.72 -14.78
CA CYS A 329 -8.82 14.01 -15.24
C CYS A 329 -9.26 15.42 -14.85
N TRP A 330 -8.94 15.89 -13.65
CA TRP A 330 -9.31 17.25 -13.20
C TRP A 330 -8.55 18.33 -13.96
N ILE A 331 -7.23 18.21 -14.11
CA ILE A 331 -6.41 19.19 -14.82
C ILE A 331 -6.87 19.32 -16.28
N TRP A 332 -7.18 18.20 -16.93
CA TRP A 332 -7.58 18.21 -18.34
C TRP A 332 -9.06 18.57 -18.52
N LEU A 333 -9.99 17.85 -17.91
CA LEU A 333 -11.42 18.10 -18.12
C LEU A 333 -11.90 19.41 -17.48
N VAL A 334 -11.31 19.83 -16.37
CA VAL A 334 -11.68 21.10 -15.71
C VAL A 334 -10.85 22.26 -16.21
N GLY A 335 -9.52 22.09 -16.30
CA GLY A 335 -8.61 23.17 -16.69
C GLY A 335 -8.76 23.62 -18.15
N SER A 336 -9.11 22.71 -19.07
CA SER A 336 -9.39 23.09 -20.46
C SER A 336 -10.86 22.91 -20.89
N GLY A 337 -11.63 22.02 -20.25
CA GLY A 337 -12.96 21.64 -20.73
C GLY A 337 -14.13 22.57 -20.34
N PHE A 338 -14.16 23.23 -19.19
CA PHE A 338 -15.34 24.02 -18.78
C PHE A 338 -15.29 25.53 -19.12
N GLY A 339 -14.21 26.02 -19.74
CA GLY A 339 -14.08 27.41 -20.23
C GLY A 339 -12.69 28.03 -20.00
N ASP A 340 -12.34 29.01 -20.84
CA ASP A 340 -11.00 29.58 -21.12
C ASP A 340 -10.02 29.65 -19.94
N THR A 341 -9.08 28.71 -19.95
CA THR A 341 -7.75 28.73 -19.32
C THR A 341 -7.78 28.98 -17.80
N ILE A 342 -6.77 28.47 -17.11
CA ILE A 342 -6.49 28.83 -15.71
C ILE A 342 -5.94 30.29 -15.67
N GLY A 343 -6.65 31.26 -16.27
CA GLY A 343 -6.20 32.62 -16.56
C GLY A 343 -7.26 33.71 -16.34
N PRO A 344 -6.87 34.99 -16.33
CA PRO A 344 -7.61 36.08 -15.66
C PRO A 344 -8.85 36.62 -16.36
N ALA A 345 -9.42 35.94 -17.37
CA ALA A 345 -10.46 36.56 -18.19
C ALA A 345 -11.47 35.55 -18.76
N ALA A 346 -12.48 35.16 -17.97
CA ALA A 346 -13.77 34.72 -18.52
C ALA A 346 -14.91 34.83 -17.48
N GLN A 347 -15.60 35.98 -17.47
CA GLN A 347 -16.79 36.27 -16.66
C GLN A 347 -18.07 35.60 -17.20
N VAL A 348 -18.06 34.30 -17.50
CA VAL A 348 -19.31 33.58 -17.83
C VAL A 348 -19.52 32.44 -16.84
N ALA A 349 -20.14 32.80 -15.71
CA ALA A 349 -20.63 31.85 -14.72
C ALA A 349 -21.81 31.04 -15.29
N GLY A 350 -21.51 29.97 -16.02
CA GLY A 350 -22.46 28.90 -16.28
C GLY A 350 -22.76 28.11 -14.99
N THR A 351 -23.95 27.52 -14.89
CA THR A 351 -24.35 26.67 -13.73
C THR A 351 -23.38 25.52 -13.47
N ASP A 352 -22.72 25.03 -14.52
CA ASP A 352 -21.82 23.88 -14.46
C ASP A 352 -20.47 24.25 -13.83
N GLN A 353 -19.96 25.45 -14.09
CA GLN A 353 -18.75 25.97 -13.44
C GLN A 353 -18.96 26.12 -11.93
N ALA A 354 -20.13 26.66 -11.53
CA ALA A 354 -20.48 26.76 -10.12
C ALA A 354 -20.49 25.37 -9.45
N ALA A 355 -21.04 24.35 -10.12
CA ALA A 355 -21.08 22.99 -9.59
C ALA A 355 -19.69 22.34 -9.50
N ALA A 356 -18.79 22.57 -10.48
CA ALA A 356 -17.39 22.16 -10.39
C ALA A 356 -16.66 22.86 -9.23
N THR A 357 -16.91 24.15 -9.01
CA THR A 357 -16.41 24.89 -7.86
C THR A 357 -16.89 24.26 -6.55
N TRP A 358 -18.20 24.00 -6.41
CA TRP A 358 -18.76 23.32 -5.23
C TRP A 358 -18.12 21.95 -4.99
N LEU A 359 -17.90 21.16 -6.04
CA LEU A 359 -17.23 19.87 -5.93
C LEU A 359 -15.80 20.03 -5.39
N GLY A 360 -15.03 21.02 -5.89
CA GLY A 360 -13.69 21.30 -5.38
C GLY A 360 -13.67 21.70 -3.90
N TRP A 361 -14.63 22.52 -3.45
CA TRP A 361 -14.80 22.86 -2.04
C TRP A 361 -15.16 21.64 -1.17
N VAL A 362 -16.06 20.78 -1.64
CA VAL A 362 -16.41 19.53 -0.95
C VAL A 362 -15.17 18.64 -0.80
N LEU A 363 -14.36 18.54 -1.86
CA LEU A 363 -13.10 17.79 -1.81
C LEU A 363 -12.11 18.39 -0.81
N GLY A 364 -11.95 19.71 -0.77
CA GLY A 364 -11.12 20.39 0.24
C GLY A 364 -11.61 20.16 1.67
N ALA A 365 -12.92 20.15 1.90
CA ALA A 365 -13.52 19.86 3.19
C ALA A 365 -13.29 18.40 3.62
N LEU A 366 -13.48 17.44 2.71
CA LEU A 366 -13.17 16.02 2.96
C LEU A 366 -11.67 15.79 3.16
N GLY A 367 -10.82 16.53 2.44
CA GLY A 367 -9.37 16.53 2.64
C GLY A 367 -8.99 17.00 4.04
N THR A 368 -9.58 18.10 4.49
CA THR A 368 -9.40 18.62 5.85
C THR A 368 -9.86 17.61 6.91
N LEU A 369 -11.02 16.99 6.70
CA LEU A 369 -11.54 15.94 7.58
C LEU A 369 -10.58 14.75 7.64
N ALA A 370 -10.14 14.24 6.49
CA ALA A 370 -9.19 13.13 6.41
C ALA A 370 -7.90 13.45 7.16
N LEU A 371 -7.39 14.66 6.96
CA LEU A 371 -6.14 15.12 7.55
C LEU A 371 -6.21 15.21 9.08
N LEU A 372 -7.26 15.84 9.63
CA LEU A 372 -7.40 16.04 11.08
C LEU A 372 -7.90 14.78 11.79
N ALA A 373 -8.99 14.17 11.31
CA ALA A 373 -9.57 12.99 11.95
C ALA A 373 -8.70 11.75 11.73
N GLY A 374 -8.11 11.58 10.55
CA GLY A 374 -7.14 10.52 10.30
C GLY A 374 -5.89 10.65 11.18
N GLY A 375 -5.40 11.88 11.39
CA GLY A 375 -4.28 12.17 12.30
C GLY A 375 -4.61 11.83 13.76
N LEU A 376 -5.79 12.21 14.23
CA LEU A 376 -6.26 11.87 15.57
C LEU A 376 -6.44 10.35 15.75
N LEU A 377 -7.03 9.67 14.76
CA LEU A 377 -7.20 8.22 14.79
C LEU A 377 -5.85 7.49 14.78
N ALA A 378 -4.85 8.01 14.06
CA ALA A 378 -3.48 7.48 14.07
C ALA A 378 -2.84 7.57 15.46
N LEU A 379 -2.98 8.72 16.13
CA LEU A 379 -2.44 8.94 17.48
C LEU A 379 -3.00 7.95 18.52
N ARG A 380 -4.27 7.54 18.35
CA ARG A 380 -4.95 6.58 19.22
C ARG A 380 -4.58 5.12 18.98
N GLN A 381 -3.84 4.80 17.92
CA GLN A 381 -3.45 3.42 17.65
C GLN A 381 -2.38 2.93 18.63
N THR A 382 -2.52 1.69 19.10
CA THR A 382 -1.52 0.98 19.93
C THR A 382 -0.58 0.13 19.09
N ARG A 383 -1.00 -0.22 17.87
CA ARG A 383 -0.24 -1.03 16.91
C ARG A 383 0.39 -0.18 15.82
N LEU A 384 1.60 -0.54 15.44
CA LEU A 384 2.43 0.23 14.51
C LEU A 384 1.89 0.22 13.07
N LYS A 385 1.50 -0.94 12.51
CA LYS A 385 0.94 -0.98 11.13
C LYS A 385 -0.38 -0.17 11.00
N PRO A 386 -1.37 -0.34 11.89
CA PRO A 386 -2.57 0.51 11.90
C PRO A 386 -2.28 2.00 12.09
N LEU A 387 -1.33 2.36 12.96
CA LEU A 387 -0.91 3.76 13.14
C LEU A 387 -0.41 4.36 11.83
N ILE A 388 0.49 3.64 11.14
CA ILE A 388 1.05 4.10 9.87
C ILE A 388 -0.06 4.17 8.80
N ALA A 389 -1.03 3.24 8.80
CA ALA A 389 -2.16 3.23 7.87
C ALA A 389 -3.13 4.40 8.08
N TYR A 390 -3.52 4.72 9.32
CA TYR A 390 -4.33 5.93 9.58
C TYR A 390 -3.56 7.21 9.27
N SER A 391 -2.25 7.22 9.54
CA SER A 391 -1.40 8.31 9.09
C SER A 391 -1.36 8.38 7.55
N THR A 392 -1.58 7.29 6.81
CA THR A 392 -1.76 7.35 5.36
C THR A 392 -3.05 8.04 4.97
N VAL A 393 -4.17 7.70 5.62
CA VAL A 393 -5.46 8.42 5.46
C VAL A 393 -5.30 9.91 5.73
N ALA A 394 -4.58 10.28 6.79
CA ALA A 394 -4.31 11.68 7.10
C ALA A 394 -3.58 12.39 5.96
N GLN A 395 -2.48 11.80 5.49
CA GLN A 395 -1.63 12.41 4.47
C GLN A 395 -2.31 12.51 3.09
N VAL A 396 -3.22 11.60 2.76
CA VAL A 396 -4.10 11.73 1.58
C VAL A 396 -4.87 13.06 1.63
N GLY A 397 -5.31 13.49 2.82
CA GLY A 397 -6.05 14.73 2.99
C GLY A 397 -5.31 15.99 2.52
N TYR A 398 -3.98 16.02 2.61
CA TYR A 398 -3.19 17.14 2.09
C TYR A 398 -3.35 17.34 0.57
N TRP A 399 -3.45 16.24 -0.20
CA TRP A 399 -3.55 16.33 -1.66
C TRP A 399 -4.88 16.96 -2.09
N PHE A 400 -5.93 16.81 -1.27
CA PHE A 400 -7.25 17.33 -1.58
C PHE A 400 -7.42 18.82 -1.26
N LEU A 401 -6.46 19.42 -0.54
CA LEU A 401 -6.44 20.87 -0.31
C LEU A 401 -6.15 21.66 -1.59
N LEU A 402 -5.66 21.02 -2.67
CA LEU A 402 -5.46 21.73 -3.95
C LEU A 402 -6.80 22.09 -4.62
N PHE A 403 -7.84 21.28 -4.46
CA PHE A 403 -9.05 21.38 -5.28
C PHE A 403 -9.79 22.71 -5.16
N PRO A 404 -9.98 23.29 -3.95
CA PRO A 404 -10.54 24.64 -3.84
C PRO A 404 -9.74 25.68 -4.63
N ILE A 405 -8.40 25.64 -4.57
CA ILE A 405 -7.53 26.57 -5.31
C ILE A 405 -7.66 26.36 -6.83
N LEU A 406 -7.79 25.11 -7.28
CA LEU A 406 -7.88 24.77 -8.70
C LEU A 406 -9.13 25.33 -9.39
N VAL A 407 -10.23 25.53 -8.65
CA VAL A 407 -11.55 25.88 -9.21
C VAL A 407 -12.13 27.19 -8.70
N ASP A 408 -11.48 27.87 -7.75
CA ASP A 408 -11.97 29.13 -7.20
C ASP A 408 -11.64 30.30 -8.15
N PRO A 409 -12.66 30.95 -8.75
CA PRO A 409 -12.46 32.11 -9.62
C PRO A 409 -11.81 33.30 -8.90
N ALA A 410 -11.94 33.40 -7.58
CA ALA A 410 -11.31 34.46 -6.79
C ALA A 410 -9.77 34.33 -6.78
N SER A 411 -9.25 33.14 -7.07
CA SER A 411 -7.80 32.90 -7.27
C SER A 411 -7.24 33.62 -8.51
N ALA A 412 -8.08 34.14 -9.40
CA ALA A 412 -7.71 34.87 -10.62
C ALA A 412 -8.01 36.38 -10.57
N THR A 413 -8.28 36.94 -9.38
CA THR A 413 -8.57 38.36 -9.18
C THR A 413 -7.53 39.05 -8.29
N LEU A 414 -6.27 38.62 -8.40
CA LEU A 414 -5.24 38.83 -7.37
C LEU A 414 -4.45 40.15 -7.47
N GLU A 415 -4.89 41.12 -8.28
CA GLU A 415 -4.11 42.32 -8.62
C GLU A 415 -3.77 43.27 -7.46
N ASP A 416 -4.12 43.02 -6.20
CA ASP A 416 -3.91 44.03 -5.13
C ASP A 416 -3.61 43.50 -3.71
N ARG A 417 -3.12 42.25 -3.55
CA ARG A 417 -2.74 41.72 -2.22
C ARG A 417 -1.24 41.50 -2.09
N ALA A 418 -0.54 42.50 -1.55
CA ALA A 418 0.90 42.53 -1.27
C ALA A 418 1.38 41.56 -0.15
N VAL A 419 0.96 40.29 -0.19
CA VAL A 419 1.31 39.29 0.86
C VAL A 419 2.28 38.22 0.36
N THR A 420 2.42 38.00 -0.96
CA THR A 420 3.34 36.99 -1.52
C THR A 420 4.15 37.50 -2.71
N THR A 421 5.30 36.88 -2.96
CA THR A 421 6.14 37.11 -4.16
C THR A 421 5.78 36.19 -5.33
N LEU A 422 4.73 35.38 -5.20
CA LEU A 422 4.29 34.48 -6.26
C LEU A 422 3.49 35.27 -7.29
N ALA A 423 3.86 35.13 -8.56
CA ALA A 423 3.06 35.65 -9.66
C ALA A 423 1.71 34.91 -9.71
N GLU A 424 0.66 35.62 -10.13
CA GLU A 424 -0.70 35.08 -10.26
C GLU A 424 -0.74 33.82 -11.13
N ALA A 425 -0.06 33.84 -12.29
CA ALA A 425 0.06 32.70 -13.18
C ALA A 425 0.72 31.46 -12.54
N SER A 426 1.41 31.60 -11.41
CA SER A 426 2.10 30.52 -10.72
C SER A 426 1.31 29.91 -9.56
N VAL A 427 0.10 30.42 -9.25
CA VAL A 427 -0.71 29.95 -8.09
C VAL A 427 -1.15 28.50 -8.26
N VAL A 428 -1.80 28.18 -9.39
CA VAL A 428 -2.28 26.82 -9.67
C VAL A 428 -1.13 25.83 -9.89
N PRO A 429 -0.10 26.15 -10.69
CA PRO A 429 1.10 25.30 -10.80
C PRO A 429 1.73 25.01 -9.44
N ALA A 430 1.82 26.01 -8.54
CA ALA A 430 2.34 25.82 -7.19
C ALA A 430 1.43 24.91 -6.34
N ALA A 431 0.10 25.02 -6.44
CA ALA A 431 -0.81 24.14 -5.72
C ALA A 431 -0.71 22.68 -6.20
N ILE A 432 -0.65 22.46 -7.53
CA ILE A 432 -0.46 21.14 -8.14
C ILE A 432 0.90 20.57 -7.74
N GLY A 433 1.97 21.35 -7.92
CA GLY A 433 3.33 20.99 -7.51
C GLY A 433 3.39 20.63 -6.02
N GLY A 434 2.70 21.39 -5.18
CA GLY A 434 2.64 21.15 -3.74
C GLY A 434 1.99 19.82 -3.39
N ALA A 435 0.84 19.52 -4.00
CA ALA A 435 0.14 18.25 -3.82
C ALA A 435 0.95 17.04 -4.32
N VAL A 436 1.60 17.17 -5.48
CA VAL A 436 2.46 16.13 -6.07
C VAL A 436 3.69 15.89 -5.20
N ALA A 437 4.39 16.95 -4.76
CA ALA A 437 5.54 16.84 -3.87
C ALA A 437 5.16 16.15 -2.55
N LEU A 438 4.01 16.48 -1.98
CA LEU A 438 3.47 15.80 -0.80
C LEU A 438 3.18 14.32 -1.06
N ALA A 439 2.62 13.98 -2.23
CA ALA A 439 2.34 12.60 -2.60
C ALA A 439 3.62 11.75 -2.75
N LEU A 440 4.65 12.31 -3.40
CA LEU A 440 5.96 11.67 -3.60
C LEU A 440 6.72 11.51 -2.28
N GLY A 441 6.83 12.59 -1.49
CA GLY A 441 7.49 12.57 -0.18
C GLY A 441 6.81 11.59 0.78
N HIS A 442 5.48 11.58 0.79
CA HIS A 442 4.72 10.58 1.51
C HIS A 442 5.01 9.16 1.02
N GLY A 443 5.10 8.93 -0.29
CA GLY A 443 5.34 7.60 -0.86
C GLY A 443 6.64 6.98 -0.32
N LEU A 444 7.73 7.74 -0.38
CA LEU A 444 9.04 7.32 0.14
C LEU A 444 9.01 7.10 1.66
N ALA A 445 8.45 8.06 2.41
CA ALA A 445 8.39 7.98 3.87
C ALA A 445 7.54 6.79 4.34
N LYS A 446 6.40 6.54 3.71
CA LYS A 446 5.53 5.40 4.05
C LYS A 446 6.14 4.07 3.70
N ALA A 447 6.84 3.97 2.56
CA ALA A 447 7.57 2.75 2.24
C ALA A 447 8.63 2.46 3.31
N ALA A 448 9.38 3.47 3.76
CA ALA A 448 10.35 3.33 4.86
C ALA A 448 9.67 2.88 6.17
N LEU A 449 8.59 3.55 6.60
CA LEU A 449 7.88 3.24 7.84
C LEU A 449 7.27 1.84 7.82
N PHE A 450 6.63 1.43 6.72
CA PHE A 450 6.03 0.10 6.62
C PHE A 450 7.07 -1.02 6.54
N LEU A 451 8.21 -0.79 5.88
CA LEU A 451 9.32 -1.75 5.91
C LEU A 451 9.95 -1.86 7.30
N ALA A 452 10.13 -0.75 8.01
CA ALA A 452 10.63 -0.78 9.39
C ALA A 452 9.64 -1.49 10.33
N ALA A 453 8.35 -1.18 10.23
CA ALA A 453 7.30 -1.87 10.99
C ALA A 453 7.20 -3.36 10.63
N GLY A 454 7.36 -3.69 9.35
CA GLY A 454 7.41 -5.06 8.86
C GLY A 454 8.59 -5.83 9.43
N PHE A 455 9.79 -5.24 9.43
CA PHE A 455 10.98 -5.83 10.04
C PHE A 455 10.76 -6.11 11.52
N LEU A 456 10.27 -5.13 12.29
CA LEU A 456 10.03 -5.29 13.73
C LEU A 456 9.01 -6.40 14.00
N LYS A 457 7.92 -6.44 13.23
CA LYS A 457 6.91 -7.50 13.32
C LYS A 457 7.48 -8.88 13.00
N ASP A 458 8.25 -8.99 11.92
CA ASP A 458 8.85 -10.25 11.48
C ASP A 458 9.93 -10.73 12.49
N ARG A 459 10.64 -9.80 13.15
CA ARG A 459 11.72 -10.09 14.11
C ARG A 459 11.24 -10.41 15.52
N TYR A 460 10.22 -9.72 16.00
CA TYR A 460 9.72 -9.79 17.39
C TYR A 460 8.35 -10.47 17.51
N GLY A 461 7.70 -10.79 16.39
CA GLY A 461 6.38 -11.44 16.36
C GLY A 461 5.20 -10.52 16.71
N THR A 462 5.47 -9.24 17.00
CA THR A 462 4.47 -8.25 17.41
C THR A 462 4.72 -6.89 16.75
N ASP A 463 3.63 -6.15 16.53
CA ASP A 463 3.64 -4.75 16.12
C ASP A 463 2.96 -3.84 17.15
N GLU A 464 2.73 -4.31 18.38
CA GLU A 464 2.31 -3.48 19.51
C GLU A 464 3.44 -2.53 19.91
N ILE A 465 3.15 -1.23 19.97
CA ILE A 465 4.14 -0.18 20.24
C ILE A 465 4.77 -0.37 21.62
N GLU A 466 3.97 -0.70 22.62
CA GLU A 466 4.44 -0.91 24.00
C GLU A 466 5.33 -2.15 24.15
N ALA A 467 5.12 -3.19 23.33
CA ALA A 467 5.95 -4.38 23.34
C ALA A 467 7.30 -4.18 22.62
N LEU A 468 7.49 -3.03 21.97
CA LEU A 468 8.70 -2.68 21.23
C LEU A 468 9.59 -1.68 21.99
N HIS A 469 9.32 -1.43 23.28
CA HIS A 469 10.16 -0.56 24.11
C HIS A 469 11.62 -1.00 24.11
N GLY A 470 12.54 -0.05 23.95
CA GLY A 470 13.99 -0.28 23.90
C GLY A 470 14.51 -1.03 22.66
N ALA A 471 13.65 -1.47 21.74
CA ALA A 471 14.07 -2.20 20.54
C ALA A 471 15.01 -1.39 19.63
N GLY A 472 14.93 -0.05 19.72
CA GLY A 472 15.78 0.86 18.96
C GLY A 472 17.27 0.74 19.29
N ARG A 473 17.64 0.38 20.52
CA ARG A 473 19.05 0.18 20.93
C ARG A 473 19.74 -0.94 20.13
N ARG A 474 18.97 -1.95 19.71
CA ARG A 474 19.45 -3.09 18.91
C ARG A 474 19.35 -2.84 17.40
N HIS A 475 18.57 -1.85 16.98
CA HIS A 475 18.28 -1.56 15.57
C HIS A 475 18.39 -0.05 15.25
N PRO A 476 19.57 0.58 15.43
CA PRO A 476 19.73 2.02 15.23
C PRO A 476 19.45 2.46 13.79
N ALA A 477 19.68 1.60 12.80
CA ALA A 477 19.36 1.88 11.40
C ALA A 477 17.85 2.01 11.16
N LEU A 478 17.01 1.22 11.86
CA LEU A 478 15.55 1.35 11.78
C LEU A 478 15.05 2.60 12.48
N VAL A 479 15.63 2.96 13.64
CA VAL A 479 15.32 4.22 14.31
C VAL A 479 15.65 5.40 13.41
N MET A 480 16.81 5.37 12.76
CA MET A 480 17.21 6.39 11.79
C MET A 480 16.23 6.45 10.59
N ALA A 481 15.85 5.29 10.04
CA ALA A 481 14.87 5.22 8.94
C ALA A 481 13.52 5.84 9.33
N ILE A 482 12.99 5.51 10.51
CA ILE A 482 11.73 6.06 11.04
C ILE A 482 11.89 7.56 11.32
N GLY A 483 13.02 7.98 11.87
CA GLY A 483 13.36 9.38 12.12
C GLY A 483 13.36 10.21 10.83
N LEU A 484 14.07 9.75 9.80
CA LEU A 484 14.13 10.42 8.49
C LEU A 484 12.75 10.45 7.80
N ALA A 485 11.99 9.37 7.88
CA ALA A 485 10.61 9.35 7.40
C ALA A 485 9.71 10.34 8.18
N THR A 486 9.95 10.51 9.49
CA THR A 486 9.25 11.47 10.34
C THR A 486 9.59 12.90 9.96
N VAL A 487 10.88 13.22 9.76
CA VAL A 487 11.35 14.51 9.21
C VAL A 487 10.61 14.83 7.92
N GLY A 488 10.49 13.85 7.03
CA GLY A 488 9.76 13.98 5.76
C GLY A 488 8.26 14.26 5.91
N LEU A 489 7.54 13.50 6.74
CA LEU A 489 6.09 13.64 6.89
C LEU A 489 5.67 14.86 7.72
N VAL A 490 6.46 15.21 8.74
CA VAL A 490 6.32 16.48 9.47
C VAL A 490 6.61 17.65 8.52
N GLY A 491 7.45 17.45 7.50
CA GLY A 491 7.80 18.48 6.54
C GLY A 491 8.80 19.46 7.14
N LEU A 492 9.87 18.94 7.75
CA LEU A 492 11.01 19.76 8.14
C LEU A 492 11.86 20.13 6.91
N PRO A 493 12.64 21.23 6.97
CA PRO A 493 13.49 21.66 5.87
C PRO A 493 14.32 20.52 5.29
N LEU A 494 14.63 20.62 4.00
CA LEU A 494 15.28 19.59 3.17
C LEU A 494 14.38 18.44 2.71
N SER A 495 13.11 18.32 3.13
CA SER A 495 12.23 17.22 2.65
C SER A 495 11.23 17.64 1.56
N LEU A 496 10.78 16.68 0.73
CA LEU A 496 9.67 16.92 -0.20
C LEU A 496 8.36 17.28 0.52
N GLY A 497 8.18 16.79 1.76
CA GLY A 497 7.04 17.19 2.58
C GLY A 497 7.08 18.65 2.99
N PHE A 498 8.27 19.23 3.21
CA PHE A 498 8.42 20.67 3.41
C PHE A 498 8.12 21.43 2.12
N ALA A 499 8.77 21.06 1.02
CA ALA A 499 8.59 21.73 -0.27
C ALA A 499 7.11 21.79 -0.68
N GLY A 500 6.40 20.66 -0.54
CA GLY A 500 4.99 20.61 -0.92
C GLY A 500 4.06 21.35 0.02
N LYS A 501 4.28 21.30 1.35
CA LYS A 501 3.52 22.13 2.31
C LYS A 501 3.77 23.62 2.09
N TRP A 502 5.01 23.99 1.77
CA TRP A 502 5.39 25.36 1.49
C TRP A 502 4.67 25.87 0.24
N GLN A 503 4.76 25.15 -0.88
CA GLN A 503 4.08 25.52 -2.13
C GLN A 503 2.57 25.64 -1.96
N LEU A 504 1.94 24.69 -1.26
CA LEU A 504 0.51 24.73 -0.99
C LEU A 504 0.13 25.89 -0.06
N ALA A 505 0.92 26.16 0.98
CA ALA A 505 0.71 27.31 1.88
C ALA A 505 0.85 28.63 1.13
N THR A 506 1.85 28.77 0.27
CA THR A 506 2.05 29.99 -0.52
C THR A 506 0.95 30.18 -1.55
N ALA A 507 0.51 29.11 -2.23
CA ALA A 507 -0.62 29.16 -3.15
C ALA A 507 -1.93 29.51 -2.42
N ALA A 508 -2.14 28.96 -1.21
CA ALA A 508 -3.30 29.28 -0.38
C ALA A 508 -3.31 30.75 0.06
N VAL A 509 -2.17 31.30 0.47
CA VAL A 509 -2.06 32.73 0.84
C VAL A 509 -2.30 33.61 -0.38
N ALA A 510 -1.68 33.28 -1.51
CA ALA A 510 -1.85 34.02 -2.75
C ALA A 510 -3.32 34.04 -3.20
N SER A 511 -4.02 32.91 -3.11
CA SER A 511 -5.45 32.78 -3.43
C SER A 511 -6.42 33.18 -2.30
N GLY A 512 -5.94 33.67 -1.15
CA GLY A 512 -6.79 34.09 -0.03
C GLY A 512 -7.39 32.97 0.83
N HIS A 513 -7.01 31.71 0.61
CA HIS A 513 -7.44 30.53 1.36
C HIS A 513 -6.70 30.36 2.71
N TYR A 514 -6.67 31.40 3.55
CA TYR A 514 -5.88 31.41 4.80
C TYR A 514 -6.24 30.29 5.80
N TRP A 515 -7.47 29.78 5.75
CA TRP A 515 -7.91 28.66 6.58
C TRP A 515 -7.02 27.41 6.38
N MET A 516 -6.46 27.23 5.18
CA MET A 516 -5.57 26.11 4.88
C MET A 516 -4.31 26.17 5.74
N LEU A 517 -3.79 27.36 6.07
CA LEU A 517 -2.62 27.49 6.94
C LEU A 517 -2.85 26.89 8.32
N ALA A 518 -4.01 27.19 8.92
CA ALA A 518 -4.40 26.65 10.22
C ALA A 518 -4.50 25.12 10.17
N VAL A 519 -5.10 24.59 9.09
CA VAL A 519 -5.21 23.14 8.85
C VAL A 519 -3.83 22.50 8.66
N LEU A 520 -2.95 23.09 7.84
CA LEU A 520 -1.59 22.60 7.59
C LEU A 520 -0.77 22.51 8.88
N VAL A 521 -0.84 23.54 9.74
CA VAL A 521 -0.14 23.58 11.04
C VAL A 521 -0.70 22.52 11.98
N ALA A 522 -2.01 22.50 12.21
CA ALA A 522 -2.66 21.54 13.11
C ALA A 522 -2.35 20.08 12.72
N ALA A 523 -2.43 19.79 11.43
CA ALA A 523 -2.12 18.48 10.88
C ALA A 523 -0.64 18.09 11.00
N THR A 524 0.26 19.07 10.86
CA THR A 524 1.69 18.86 11.04
C THR A 524 2.02 18.52 12.50
N LEU A 525 1.37 19.21 13.45
CA LEU A 525 1.51 18.91 14.88
C LEU A 525 0.98 17.51 15.23
N LEU A 526 -0.20 17.12 14.71
CA LEU A 526 -0.70 15.75 14.86
C LEU A 526 0.26 14.71 14.27
N THR A 527 0.83 15.01 13.11
CA THR A 527 1.83 14.16 12.44
C THR A 527 3.07 13.95 13.29
N ALA A 528 3.60 15.02 13.87
CA ALA A 528 4.72 14.94 14.80
C ALA A 528 4.33 14.12 16.03
N ALA A 529 3.17 14.36 16.64
CA ALA A 529 2.73 13.68 17.85
C ALA A 529 2.68 12.15 17.70
N TYR A 530 2.02 11.64 16.66
CA TYR A 530 1.88 10.18 16.50
C TYR A 530 3.18 9.48 16.06
N LEU A 531 4.10 10.17 15.37
CA LEU A 531 5.40 9.58 14.99
C LEU A 531 6.42 9.66 16.11
N LEU A 532 6.43 10.76 16.87
CA LEU A 532 7.24 10.88 18.08
C LEU A 532 6.82 9.85 19.13
N LYS A 533 5.52 9.53 19.25
CA LYS A 533 5.04 8.41 20.06
C LYS A 533 5.76 7.09 19.72
N VAL A 534 5.93 6.79 18.44
CA VAL A 534 6.62 5.57 17.97
C VAL A 534 8.12 5.65 18.25
N LEU A 535 8.77 6.77 17.91
CA LEU A 535 10.20 6.95 18.13
C LEU A 535 10.56 6.89 19.62
N ALA A 536 9.76 7.55 20.47
CA ALA A 536 9.92 7.53 21.91
C ALA A 536 9.83 6.11 22.45
N ALA A 537 8.83 5.32 22.04
CA ALA A 537 8.72 3.93 22.46
C ALA A 537 9.99 3.13 22.11
N LEU A 538 10.51 3.26 20.89
CA LEU A 538 11.72 2.54 20.47
C LEU A 538 13.00 2.96 21.22
N LEU A 539 13.05 4.20 21.73
CA LEU A 539 14.23 4.79 22.37
C LEU A 539 14.21 4.72 23.91
N MET A 540 13.03 4.69 24.53
CA MET A 540 12.89 4.55 25.98
C MET A 540 13.33 3.15 26.41
N ASP A 541 14.00 3.05 27.56
CA ASP A 541 14.42 1.77 28.13
C ASP A 541 13.17 0.95 28.52
N ALA A 542 13.22 -0.35 28.25
CA ALA A 542 12.20 -1.27 28.75
C ALA A 542 12.47 -1.53 30.23
N ASP A 543 11.43 -1.56 31.07
CA ASP A 543 11.57 -2.04 32.44
C ASP A 543 12.21 -3.43 32.43
N ASP A 544 13.21 -3.66 33.30
CA ASP A 544 14.07 -4.87 33.32
C ASP A 544 13.28 -6.19 33.33
N SER A 545 12.01 -6.19 33.75
CA SER A 545 11.11 -7.34 33.71
C SER A 545 10.76 -7.87 32.31
N ILE A 546 10.83 -7.04 31.26
CA ILE A 546 10.62 -7.47 29.86
C ILE A 546 11.93 -7.90 29.20
N SER A 547 13.06 -7.38 29.66
CA SER A 547 14.40 -7.80 29.22
C SER A 547 14.56 -9.32 29.34
N ASP A 548 14.08 -9.90 30.44
CA ASP A 548 14.24 -11.34 30.72
C ASP A 548 13.32 -12.23 29.88
N LEU A 549 12.13 -11.76 29.50
CA LEU A 549 11.22 -12.48 28.59
C LEU A 549 11.71 -12.47 27.13
N VAL A 550 12.56 -11.50 26.77
CA VAL A 550 13.10 -11.30 25.42
C VAL A 550 14.56 -11.80 25.29
N ALA A 551 15.29 -11.90 26.41
CA ALA A 551 16.68 -12.34 26.45
C ALA A 551 16.86 -13.85 26.69
N ALA A 552 15.88 -14.56 27.26
CA ALA A 552 15.97 -15.99 27.40
C ALA A 552 15.81 -16.69 26.03
N PRO A 553 16.78 -17.49 25.56
CA PRO A 553 16.45 -18.58 24.66
C PRO A 553 15.43 -19.44 25.40
N ARG A 554 14.24 -19.67 24.84
CA ARG A 554 13.31 -20.67 25.40
C ARG A 554 14.00 -22.03 25.30
N GLY A 555 14.62 -22.43 26.40
CA GLY A 555 15.50 -23.58 26.50
C GLY A 555 16.19 -23.63 27.86
N ALA A 556 15.42 -23.49 28.94
CA ALA A 556 15.84 -23.87 30.29
C ALA A 556 14.62 -23.95 31.23
N ASP A 557 13.67 -24.85 30.93
CA ASP A 557 12.79 -25.36 31.98
C ASP A 557 13.53 -26.47 32.72
N GLY A 558 14.42 -26.05 33.61
CA GLY A 558 15.02 -26.86 34.66
C GLY A 558 14.60 -26.29 36.01
N GLY A 559 13.44 -26.73 36.49
CA GLY A 559 13.02 -26.75 37.89
C GLY A 559 13.33 -25.54 38.77
N ALA A 560 12.31 -24.69 39.00
CA ALA A 560 12.23 -23.88 40.21
C ALA A 560 10.86 -24.10 40.87
N GLY A 561 10.76 -25.19 41.64
CA GLY A 561 9.72 -25.35 42.65
C GLY A 561 10.22 -24.74 43.96
N GLY A 562 9.56 -23.69 44.44
CA GLY A 562 9.75 -23.19 45.80
C GLY A 562 9.21 -24.20 46.81
N GLY A 563 9.93 -24.36 47.93
CA GLY A 563 9.45 -25.13 49.08
C GLY A 563 10.49 -25.17 50.19
N ALA A 564 10.29 -24.34 51.21
CA ALA A 564 11.07 -24.36 52.44
C ALA A 564 10.75 -25.61 53.29
N GLY A 565 11.78 -26.13 53.97
CA GLY A 565 11.66 -26.84 55.25
C GLY A 565 11.87 -28.36 55.23
N GLY A 566 12.77 -28.84 56.10
CA GLY A 566 12.75 -30.22 56.59
C GLY A 566 14.07 -30.98 56.43
N ALA A 567 14.68 -31.32 57.55
CA ALA A 567 15.99 -31.96 57.67
C ALA A 567 15.92 -33.49 57.70
N ALA A 568 17.10 -34.08 57.45
CA ALA A 568 17.64 -35.34 57.99
C ALA A 568 17.29 -36.70 57.34
N ASP A 569 18.40 -37.37 56.98
CA ASP A 569 18.78 -38.77 57.18
C ASP A 569 18.36 -39.88 56.20
N GLY A 570 19.39 -40.62 55.76
CA GLY A 570 19.37 -42.09 55.88
C GLY A 570 19.06 -42.94 54.65
N THR A 571 20.13 -43.54 54.11
CA THR A 571 20.23 -44.93 53.62
C THR A 571 19.85 -45.32 52.18
N ALA A 572 20.83 -46.03 51.61
CA ALA A 572 20.93 -46.91 50.44
C ALA A 572 19.68 -47.69 49.97
N GLY A 573 19.67 -47.98 48.67
CA GLY A 573 18.87 -49.05 48.06
C GLY A 573 18.97 -49.09 46.54
N GLU A 574 19.62 -50.14 46.02
CA GLU A 574 19.63 -50.54 44.60
C GLU A 574 18.22 -50.88 44.08
N GLY A 575 17.98 -50.68 42.79
CA GLY A 575 16.78 -51.18 42.13
C GLY A 575 16.67 -50.77 40.65
N ALA A 576 17.05 -51.68 39.76
CA ALA A 576 16.64 -51.65 38.36
C ALA A 576 15.12 -51.86 38.24
N ASN A 577 14.43 -51.16 37.33
CA ASN A 577 13.60 -51.74 36.24
C ASN A 577 12.80 -50.68 35.44
N SER A 578 12.74 -50.90 34.12
CA SER A 578 11.66 -50.70 33.12
C SER A 578 10.56 -49.62 33.25
N GLY A 579 10.23 -49.02 32.10
CA GLY A 579 8.92 -48.43 31.75
C GLY A 579 9.10 -47.01 31.18
N ALA A 580 9.05 -46.77 29.86
CA ALA A 580 7.83 -46.58 29.06
C ALA A 580 6.91 -45.47 29.60
N ASP A 581 7.08 -44.26 29.06
CA ASP A 581 6.12 -43.13 29.09
C ASP A 581 6.54 -42.20 27.93
N ASP A 582 5.95 -42.28 26.73
CA ASP A 582 4.69 -41.66 26.29
C ASP A 582 4.54 -40.17 26.65
N GLY A 583 4.69 -39.34 25.62
CA GLY A 583 4.01 -38.05 25.50
C GLY A 583 4.71 -36.82 26.06
N THR A 584 5.25 -35.99 25.17
CA THR A 584 4.69 -34.64 24.91
C THR A 584 5.30 -34.08 23.62
N ASP A 585 4.50 -34.09 22.55
CA ASP A 585 4.71 -33.27 21.36
C ASP A 585 4.53 -31.79 21.74
N GLY A 586 5.63 -31.16 22.17
CA GLY A 586 5.74 -29.73 22.35
C GLY A 586 5.99 -29.04 21.00
N ALA A 587 5.17 -28.02 20.72
CA ALA A 587 5.19 -27.14 19.55
C ALA A 587 6.55 -27.03 18.82
N ASP A 588 6.54 -27.30 17.51
CA ASP A 588 7.61 -27.00 16.55
C ASP A 588 8.01 -25.51 16.67
N VAL A 589 9.03 -25.26 17.48
CA VAL A 589 9.73 -23.99 17.62
C VAL A 589 10.44 -23.70 16.29
N ALA A 590 10.23 -22.49 15.75
CA ALA A 590 11.04 -21.98 14.65
C ALA A 590 12.51 -22.07 15.06
N THR A 591 13.26 -22.94 14.38
CA THR A 591 14.68 -23.16 14.62
C THR A 591 15.45 -21.85 14.43
N ALA A 592 16.52 -21.67 15.20
CA ALA A 592 17.36 -20.46 15.30
C ALA A 592 17.98 -19.94 13.96
N ASP A 593 17.69 -20.56 12.82
CA ASP A 593 18.10 -20.18 11.46
C ASP A 593 17.18 -19.14 10.78
N ASP A 594 16.01 -18.80 11.37
CA ASP A 594 15.00 -17.91 10.77
C ASP A 594 15.10 -16.42 11.20
N ALA A 595 16.25 -15.97 11.71
CA ALA A 595 16.43 -14.57 12.12
C ALA A 595 16.45 -13.63 10.91
N VAL A 596 15.62 -12.58 10.91
CA VAL A 596 15.62 -11.54 9.86
C VAL A 596 17.04 -10.96 9.73
N PRO A 597 17.68 -11.02 8.53
CA PRO A 597 19.06 -10.58 8.37
C PRO A 597 19.24 -9.10 8.72
N ALA A 598 20.35 -8.75 9.38
CA ALA A 598 20.65 -7.35 9.72
C ALA A 598 20.68 -6.43 8.48
N ALA A 599 21.13 -6.95 7.34
CA ALA A 599 21.14 -6.24 6.05
C ALA A 599 19.73 -5.81 5.58
N ALA A 600 18.66 -6.45 6.06
CA ALA A 600 17.30 -6.05 5.70
C ALA A 600 16.91 -4.66 6.24
N GLN A 601 17.63 -4.14 7.25
CA GLN A 601 17.46 -2.76 7.75
C GLN A 601 17.92 -1.69 6.74
N LEU A 602 18.74 -2.06 5.75
CA LEU A 602 19.21 -1.11 4.72
C LEU A 602 18.08 -0.63 3.80
N ALA A 603 17.06 -1.46 3.57
CA ALA A 603 15.93 -1.09 2.72
C ALA A 603 15.09 0.06 3.29
N PRO A 604 14.56 0.01 4.54
CA PRO A 604 13.88 1.15 5.13
C PRO A 604 14.82 2.35 5.31
N LEU A 605 16.09 2.14 5.64
CA LEU A 605 17.07 3.23 5.77
C LEU A 605 17.29 3.96 4.44
N ALA A 606 17.47 3.24 3.33
CA ALA A 606 17.64 3.83 2.00
C ALA A 606 16.44 4.70 1.60
N LEU A 607 15.22 4.23 1.87
CA LEU A 607 14.00 5.02 1.62
C LEU A 607 13.86 6.21 2.57
N GLY A 608 14.27 6.07 3.83
CA GLY A 608 14.34 7.18 4.78
C GLY A 608 15.31 8.26 4.32
N VAL A 609 16.51 7.87 3.91
CA VAL A 609 17.51 8.79 3.34
C VAL A 609 16.97 9.47 2.08
N LEU A 610 16.37 8.73 1.16
CA LEU A 610 15.74 9.30 -0.04
C LEU A 610 14.62 10.29 0.30
N THR A 611 13.85 10.05 1.36
CA THR A 611 12.78 10.96 1.81
C THR A 611 13.33 12.36 2.14
N VAL A 612 14.54 12.44 2.70
CA VAL A 612 15.21 13.71 2.99
C VAL A 612 16.01 14.21 1.78
N LEU A 613 16.77 13.37 1.09
CA LEU A 613 17.57 13.86 -0.06
C LEU A 613 16.72 14.42 -1.20
N THR A 614 15.50 13.90 -1.38
CA THR A 614 14.61 14.36 -2.46
C THR A 614 14.04 15.76 -2.23
N GLY A 615 14.07 16.34 -1.03
CA GLY A 615 13.63 17.72 -0.87
C GLY A 615 14.61 18.74 -1.46
N LEU A 616 15.88 18.37 -1.65
CA LEU A 616 16.82 19.16 -2.48
C LEU A 616 16.41 19.13 -3.96
N ALA A 617 15.67 18.10 -4.39
CA ALA A 617 15.10 17.99 -5.72
C ALA A 617 13.74 18.69 -5.86
N GLY A 618 13.26 19.44 -4.85
CA GLY A 618 11.96 20.13 -4.91
C GLY A 618 11.83 21.10 -6.11
N VAL A 619 12.91 21.79 -6.46
CA VAL A 619 12.98 22.63 -7.67
C VAL A 619 12.90 21.76 -8.93
N TRP A 620 13.70 20.69 -8.99
CA TRP A 620 13.68 19.75 -10.10
C TRP A 620 12.31 19.09 -10.28
N THR A 621 11.58 18.78 -9.20
CA THR A 621 10.21 18.24 -9.30
C THR A 621 9.22 19.25 -9.88
N ALA A 622 9.38 20.55 -9.56
CA ALA A 622 8.56 21.60 -10.14
C ALA A 622 8.88 21.78 -11.63
N ASP A 623 10.17 21.90 -11.98
CA ASP A 623 10.61 22.04 -13.38
C ASP A 623 10.17 20.84 -14.24
N LEU A 624 10.25 19.63 -13.67
CA LEU A 624 9.82 18.43 -14.38
C LEU A 624 8.32 18.42 -14.62
N LEU A 625 7.51 18.90 -13.67
CA LEU A 625 6.05 18.97 -13.82
C LEU A 625 5.60 19.87 -14.97
N GLU A 626 6.37 20.92 -15.29
CA GLU A 626 6.09 21.82 -16.41
C GLU A 626 6.24 21.13 -17.79
N VAL A 627 6.97 20.01 -17.86
CA VAL A 627 7.14 19.29 -19.13
C VAL A 627 5.83 18.65 -19.55
N GLY A 628 5.15 19.20 -20.55
CA GLY A 628 3.87 18.70 -21.06
C GLY A 628 2.65 19.11 -20.23
N ALA A 629 2.83 20.05 -19.31
CA ALA A 629 1.77 20.66 -18.52
C ALA A 629 0.73 21.38 -19.40
N PRO A 630 -0.57 21.20 -19.15
CA PRO A 630 -1.63 21.91 -19.87
C PRO A 630 -2.13 23.19 -19.16
N TRP A 631 -1.48 23.62 -18.07
CA TRP A 631 -1.89 24.78 -17.26
C TRP A 631 -1.18 26.08 -17.65
#